data_AF-A0A6B3F7A2-F1
#
_entry.id   AF-A0A6B3F7A2-F1
#
_cell.length_a   1.000
_cell.length_b   1.000
_cell.length_c   1.000
_cell.angle_alpha   90.00
_cell.angle_beta   90.00
_cell.angle_gamma   90.00
#
_symmetry.space_group_name_H-M   'P 1'
#
loop_
_entity.id
_entity.type
_entity.pdbx_description
1 polymer ?
#
loop_
_entity_poly.entity_id
_entity_poly.type
_entity_poly.pdbx_seq_one_letter_code
_entity_poly.pdbx_strand_id
1 'polypeptide(L)'
;ASAGHLGAIVSYGVTATSGVPDAEQGLATGLVTSTQQVGLTIGVPLLGVLATTTAGGLASGVRLVVLIDACVVLAAGALIAVGLRSRRY
;
A
#
# COMPACT_ATOMS: atom_id res chain seq x y z
N ALA A 1 -8.81 -4.73 12.88
CA ALA A 1 -7.99 -3.65 12.29
C ALA A 1 -7.33 -2.89 13.43
N SER A 2 -6.03 -2.62 13.35
CA SER A 2 -5.32 -1.78 14.33
C SER A 2 -5.63 -0.30 14.08
N ALA A 3 -5.46 0.55 15.10
CA ALA A 3 -5.60 2.01 14.95
C ALA A 3 -4.68 2.57 13.86
N GLY A 4 -3.46 2.02 13.72
CA GLY A 4 -2.52 2.41 12.66
C GLY A 4 -3.03 2.10 11.25
N HIS A 5 -3.68 0.94 11.05
CA HIS A 5 -4.27 0.60 9.76
C HIS A 5 -5.42 1.55 9.38
N LEU A 6 -6.31 1.85 10.33
CA LEU A 6 -7.40 2.82 10.10
C LEU A 6 -6.85 4.21 9.80
N GLY A 7 -5.83 4.65 10.55
CA GLY A 7 -5.14 5.92 10.31
C GLY A 7 -4.56 6.01 8.89
N ALA A 8 -3.93 4.94 8.40
CA ALA A 8 -3.39 4.89 7.04
C ALA A 8 -4.49 4.98 5.99
N ILE A 9 -5.60 4.25 6.15
CA ILE A 9 -6.71 4.27 5.21
C ILE A 9 -7.31 5.67 5.08
N VAL A 10 -7.65 6.28 6.22
CA VAL A 10 -8.24 7.62 6.24
C VAL A 10 -7.26 8.65 5.69
N SER A 11 -5.98 8.56 6.07
CA SER A 11 -4.95 9.52 5.64
C SER A 11 -4.72 9.49 4.15
N TYR A 12 -4.58 8.31 3.51
CA TYR A 12 -4.42 8.27 2.05
C TYR A 12 -5.69 8.74 1.36
N GLY A 13 -6.88 8.42 1.89
CA GLY A 13 -8.16 8.81 1.30
C GLY A 13 -8.28 10.33 1.23
N VAL A 14 -8.05 11.00 2.35
CA VAL A 14 -8.00 12.47 2.44
C VAL A 14 -6.92 13.03 1.51
N THR A 15 -5.72 12.43 1.49
CA THR A 15 -4.62 12.90 0.63
C THR A 15 -4.96 12.80 -0.86
N ALA A 16 -5.67 11.75 -1.28
CA ALA A 16 -5.99 11.50 -2.68
C ALA A 16 -7.10 12.40 -3.22
N THR A 17 -8.02 12.86 -2.37
CA THR A 17 -9.18 13.67 -2.79
C THR A 17 -9.06 15.15 -2.46
N SER A 18 -8.22 15.53 -1.49
CA SER A 18 -8.07 16.93 -1.09
C SER A 18 -7.43 17.77 -2.20
N GLY A 19 -8.06 18.90 -2.52
CA GLY A 19 -7.57 19.85 -3.52
C GLY A 19 -7.91 19.50 -4.98
N VAL A 20 -8.67 18.42 -5.20
CA VAL A 20 -9.22 18.02 -6.50
C VAL A 20 -10.66 18.56 -6.63
N PRO A 21 -11.10 19.04 -7.82
CA PRO A 21 -12.47 19.52 -8.02
C PRO A 21 -13.53 18.46 -7.67
N ASP A 22 -14.71 18.90 -7.21
CA ASP A 22 -15.79 17.99 -6.77
C ASP A 22 -16.22 16.98 -7.84
N ALA A 23 -16.21 17.39 -9.11
CA ALA A 23 -16.54 16.53 -10.24
C ALA A 23 -15.52 15.38 -10.44
N GLU A 24 -14.32 15.51 -9.91
CA GLU A 24 -13.21 14.56 -10.07
C GLU A 24 -12.93 13.73 -8.82
N GLN A 25 -13.57 14.03 -7.67
CA GLN A 25 -13.35 13.27 -6.43
C GLN A 25 -13.76 11.79 -6.56
N GLY A 26 -14.82 11.51 -7.32
CA GLY A 26 -15.24 10.15 -7.65
C GLY A 26 -14.19 9.39 -8.47
N LEU A 27 -13.54 10.09 -9.41
CA LEU A 27 -12.43 9.55 -10.19
C LEU A 27 -11.22 9.27 -9.28
N ALA A 28 -10.82 10.23 -8.44
CA ALA A 28 -9.71 10.06 -7.51
C ALA A 28 -9.91 8.84 -6.59
N THR A 29 -11.11 8.70 -6.03
CA THR A 29 -11.49 7.54 -5.20
C THR A 29 -11.48 6.24 -6.01
N GLY A 30 -12.01 6.26 -7.23
CA GLY A 30 -12.03 5.12 -8.15
C GLY A 30 -10.62 4.67 -8.54
N LEU A 31 -9.70 5.59 -8.81
CA LEU A 31 -8.30 5.31 -9.12
C LEU A 31 -7.59 4.66 -7.93
N VAL A 32 -7.81 5.17 -6.71
CA VAL A 32 -7.25 4.55 -5.51
C VAL A 32 -7.78 3.13 -5.32
N THR A 33 -9.11 2.95 -5.42
CA THR A 33 -9.76 1.65 -5.21
C THR A 33 -9.32 0.64 -6.27
N SER A 34 -9.30 1.02 -7.55
CA SER A 34 -8.86 0.14 -8.63
C SER A 34 -7.38 -0.21 -8.51
N THR A 35 -6.52 0.73 -8.10
CA THR A 35 -5.11 0.45 -7.80
C THR A 35 -4.98 -0.58 -6.68
N GLN A 36 -5.79 -0.48 -5.62
CA GLN A 36 -5.83 -1.49 -4.55
C GLN A 36 -6.31 -2.85 -5.05
N GLN A 37 -7.34 -2.90 -5.89
CA GLN A 37 -7.83 -4.15 -6.48
C GLN A 37 -6.76 -4.83 -7.31
N VAL A 38 -6.05 -4.08 -8.16
CA VAL A 38 -4.91 -4.61 -8.94
C VAL A 38 -3.80 -5.08 -8.01
N GLY A 39 -3.43 -4.26 -7.02
CA GLY A 39 -2.41 -4.60 -6.02
C GLY A 39 -2.72 -5.88 -5.25
N LEU A 40 -3.96 -6.07 -4.80
CA LEU A 40 -4.40 -7.27 -4.09
C LEU A 40 -4.44 -8.49 -5.02
N THR A 41 -4.97 -8.32 -6.23
CA THR A 41 -5.09 -9.42 -7.21
C THR A 41 -3.73 -10.03 -7.54
N ILE A 42 -2.69 -9.19 -7.65
CA ILE A 42 -1.34 -9.65 -7.99
C ILE A 42 -0.55 -10.00 -6.71
N GLY A 43 -0.61 -9.14 -5.69
CA GLY A 43 0.21 -9.25 -4.49
C GLY A 43 -0.15 -10.45 -3.61
N VAL A 44 -1.44 -10.74 -3.41
CA VAL A 44 -1.86 -11.84 -2.53
C VAL A 44 -1.37 -13.20 -3.05
N PRO A 45 -1.55 -13.56 -4.33
CA PRO A 45 -1.00 -14.81 -4.86
C PRO A 45 0.53 -14.87 -4.79
N LEU A 46 1.24 -13.80 -5.16
CA LEU A 46 2.71 -13.78 -5.14
C LEU A 46 3.26 -14.01 -3.73
N LEU A 47 2.75 -13.27 -2.75
CA LEU A 47 3.16 -13.42 -1.36
C LEU A 47 2.70 -14.76 -0.78
N GLY A 48 1.54 -15.28 -1.20
CA GLY A 48 1.04 -16.60 -0.79
C GLY A 48 1.92 -17.76 -1.26
N VAL A 49 2.39 -17.70 -2.51
CA VAL A 49 3.37 -18.66 -3.04
C VAL A 49 4.67 -18.57 -2.24
N LEU A 50 5.17 -17.36 -1.97
CA LEU A 50 6.40 -17.20 -1.22
C LEU A 50 6.26 -17.73 0.23
N ALA A 51 5.14 -17.45 0.89
CA ALA A 51 4.87 -17.94 2.24
C ALA A 51 4.85 -19.47 2.34
N THR A 52 4.37 -20.15 1.29
CA THR A 52 4.17 -21.61 1.30
C THR A 52 5.35 -22.40 0.73
N THR A 53 6.17 -21.79 -0.13
CA THR A 53 7.32 -22.45 -0.79
C THR A 53 8.67 -22.16 -0.12
N THR A 54 8.72 -21.24 0.85
CA THR A 54 9.93 -20.94 1.61
C THR A 54 10.40 -22.13 2.44
N ALA A 55 11.71 -22.42 2.39
CA ALA A 55 12.34 -23.45 3.21
C ALA A 55 12.19 -23.15 4.71
N GLY A 56 11.98 -24.20 5.52
CA GLY A 56 11.65 -24.05 6.95
C GLY A 56 10.15 -23.91 7.23
N GLY A 57 9.31 -24.10 6.21
CA GLY A 57 7.86 -24.22 6.36
C GLY A 57 7.11 -22.90 6.52
N LEU A 58 5.79 -22.99 6.69
CA LEU A 58 4.88 -21.84 6.64
C LEU A 58 5.25 -20.72 7.63
N ALA A 59 5.66 -21.05 8.85
CA ALA A 59 6.01 -20.04 9.86
C ALA A 59 7.23 -19.19 9.44
N SER A 60 8.24 -19.80 8.80
CA SER A 60 9.40 -19.11 8.24
C SER A 60 8.99 -18.25 7.05
N GLY A 61 8.18 -18.81 6.14
CA GLY A 61 7.67 -18.09 4.97
C GLY A 61 6.81 -16.89 5.32
N VAL A 62 5.92 -16.97 6.31
CA VAL A 62 5.11 -15.83 6.77
C VAL A 62 6.00 -14.72 7.34
N ARG A 63 7.03 -15.06 8.14
CA ARG A 63 7.97 -14.05 8.66
C ARG A 63 8.71 -13.34 7.52
N LEU A 64 9.16 -14.09 6.51
CA LEU A 64 9.82 -13.54 5.33
C LEU A 64 8.88 -12.60 4.55
N VAL A 65 7.65 -13.03 4.31
CA VAL A 65 6.64 -12.22 3.59
C VAL A 65 6.30 -10.93 4.34
N VAL A 66 6.14 -10.99 5.66
CA VAL A 66 5.91 -9.79 6.49
C VAL A 66 7.10 -8.83 6.43
N LEU A 67 8.34 -9.36 6.44
CA LEU A 67 9.54 -8.54 6.30
C LEU A 67 9.58 -7.86 4.93
N ILE A 68 9.26 -8.58 3.86
CA ILE A 68 9.21 -8.04 2.49
C ILE A 68 8.15 -6.94 2.40
N ASP A 69 6.94 -7.19 2.89
CA ASP A 69 5.85 -6.22 2.87
C ASP A 69 6.24 -4.93 3.63
N ALA A 70 6.83 -5.08 4.82
CA ALA A 70 7.32 -3.95 5.60
C ALA A 70 8.39 -3.14 4.83
N CYS A 71 9.36 -3.81 4.19
CA CYS A 71 10.37 -3.14 3.37
C CYS A 71 9.76 -2.39 2.18
N VAL A 72 8.79 -3.00 1.48
CA VAL A 72 8.10 -2.37 0.35
C VAL A 72 7.33 -1.13 0.80
N VAL A 73 6.58 -1.21 1.89
CA VAL A 73 5.83 -0.07 2.45
C VAL A 73 6.77 1.06 2.88
N LEU A 74 7.88 0.75 3.55
CA LEU A 74 8.88 1.74 3.96
C LEU A 74 9.55 2.40 2.75
N ALA A 75 9.90 1.63 1.71
CA ALA A 75 10.48 2.15 0.49
C ALA A 75 9.50 3.08 -0.25
N ALA A 76 8.23 2.67 -0.39
CA ALA A 76 7.19 3.50 -0.98
C ALA A 76 6.98 4.80 -0.19
N GLY A 77 6.93 4.72 1.14
CA GLY A 77 6.84 5.89 2.01
C GLY A 77 8.02 6.85 1.85
N ALA A 78 9.25 6.33 1.76
CA ALA A 78 10.44 7.13 1.51
C ALA A 78 10.40 7.82 0.13
N LEU A 79 10.00 7.10 -0.93
CA LEU A 79 9.83 7.66 -2.27
C LEU A 79 8.80 8.78 -2.30
N ILE A 80 7.66 8.59 -1.64
CA ILE A 80 6.61 9.61 -1.51
C ILE A 80 7.15 10.82 -0.73
N ALA A 81 7.83 10.61 0.40
CA ALA A 81 8.38 11.68 1.21
C ALA A 81 9.40 12.53 0.44
N VAL A 82 10.29 11.90 -0.33
CA VAL A 82 11.26 12.59 -1.19
C VAL A 82 10.56 13.31 -2.34
N GLY A 83 9.64 12.65 -3.04
CA GLY A 83 8.93 13.21 -4.20
C GLY A 83 8.04 14.41 -3.84
N LEU A 84 7.32 14.34 -2.72
CA LEU A 84 6.46 15.44 -2.25
C LEU A 84 7.27 16.60 -1.64
N ARG A 85 8.44 16.32 -1.03
CA ARG A 85 9.35 17.37 -0.55
C ARG A 85 9.82 18.29 -1.67
N SER A 86 9.96 17.77 -2.90
CA SER A 86 10.37 18.55 -4.07
C SER A 86 9.29 19.51 -4.60
N ARG A 87 8.02 19.37 -4.20
CA ARG A 87 6.91 20.23 -4.66
C ARG A 87 6.58 21.39 -3.71
N ARG A 88 7.39 21.59 -2.66
CA ARG A 88 7.23 22.71 -1.70
C ARG A 88 8.11 23.93 -2.04
N TYR A 89 8.46 24.13 -3.30
CA TYR A 89 9.13 25.35 -3.79
C TYR A 89 8.28 26.04 -4.85
#